data_AF-A0A6N9RIS9-F1
#
_entry.id   AF-A0A6N9RIS9-F1
#
_cell.length_a   1.000
_cell.length_b   1.000
_cell.length_c   1.000
_cell.angle_alpha   90.00
_cell.angle_beta   90.00
_cell.angle_gamma   90.00
#
_symmetry.space_group_name_H-M   'P 1'
#
loop_
_entity.id
_entity.type
_entity.pdbx_description
1 polymer ?
#
loop_
_entity_poly.entity_id
_entity_poly.type
_entity_poly.pdbx_seq_one_letter_code
_entity_poly.pdbx_strand_id
1 'polypeptide(L)' 'MKRLALLIPVLAALAGLSACGEKPQTMGGNKGHVAAFEGAKNPFVAPGWNAGDKNSWEQGLKTRMQNTQNEYSKIN' A
#
# COMPACT_ATOMS: atom_id res chain seq x y z
N MET A 1 -49.35 -21.50 11.26
CA MET A 1 -48.98 -20.43 10.29
C MET A 1 -48.63 -19.09 10.94
N LYS A 2 -49.37 -18.59 11.94
CA LYS A 2 -49.07 -17.31 12.64
C LYS A 2 -47.67 -17.24 13.30
N ARG A 3 -47.13 -18.37 13.78
CA ARG A 3 -45.77 -18.45 14.34
C ARG A 3 -44.67 -18.27 13.27
N LEU A 4 -44.87 -18.80 12.06
CA LEU A 4 -43.95 -18.60 10.93
C LEU A 4 -43.99 -17.15 10.43
N ALA A 5 -45.16 -16.51 10.44
CA ALA A 5 -45.31 -15.11 10.01
C ALA A 5 -44.52 -14.11 10.88
N LEU A 6 -44.27 -14.43 12.16
CA LEU A 6 -43.47 -13.61 13.07
C LEU A 6 -41.97 -13.94 13.06
N LEU A 7 -41.59 -15.17 12.70
CA LEU A 7 -40.19 -15.60 12.67
C LEU A 7 -39.40 -15.00 11.50
N ILE A 8 -40.03 -14.85 10.33
CA ILE A 8 -39.40 -14.31 9.12
C ILE A 8 -38.86 -12.88 9.32
N PRO A 9 -39.64 -11.90 9.84
CA PRO A 9 -39.11 -10.55 10.05
C PRO A 9 -38.04 -10.48 11.14
N VAL A 10 -38.11 -11.32 12.17
CA VAL A 10 -37.07 -11.39 13.22
C VAL A 10 -35.75 -11.90 12.65
N LEU A 11 -35.79 -12.95 11.82
CA LEU A 11 -34.58 -13.49 11.20
C LEU A 11 -33.94 -12.49 10.22
N ALA A 12 -34.77 -11.76 9.47
CA ALA A 12 -34.32 -10.70 8.58
C ALA A 12 -33.65 -9.53 9.33
N ALA A 13 -34.22 -9.13 10.48
CA ALA A 13 -33.64 -8.09 11.33
C ALA A 13 -32.28 -8.50 11.93
N LEU A 14 -32.16 -9.75 12.38
CA LEU A 14 -30.88 -10.29 12.89
C LEU A 14 -29.81 -10.37 11.80
N ALA A 15 -30.19 -10.76 10.58
CA ALA A 15 -29.27 -10.78 9.44
C ALA A 15 -28.80 -9.36 9.05
N GLY A 16 -29.68 -8.36 9.09
CA GLY A 16 -29.33 -6.96 8.80
C GLY A 16 -28.34 -6.35 9.80
N LEU A 17 -28.43 -6.71 11.09
CA LEU A 17 -27.48 -6.24 12.11
C LEU A 17 -26.07 -6.81 11.95
N SER A 18 -25.92 -7.96 11.27
CA SER A 18 -24.60 -8.57 11.04
C SER A 18 -23.71 -7.77 10.08
N ALA A 19 -24.28 -6.80 9.34
CA ALA A 19 -23.53 -5.94 8.42
C ALA A 19 -22.57 -4.96 9.12
N CYS A 20 -22.78 -4.65 10.41
CA CYS A 20 -21.87 -3.79 11.19
C CYS A 20 -20.82 -4.57 12.00
N GLY A 21 -20.72 -5.89 11.81
CA GLY A 21 -19.78 -6.76 12.53
C GLY A 21 -18.43 -6.96 11.85
N GLU A 22 -18.11 -6.20 10.79
CA GLU A 22 -16.83 -6.32 10.13
C GLU A 22 -15.68 -5.95 11.08
N LYS A 23 -14.54 -6.64 10.92
CA LYS A 23 -13.34 -6.27 11.67
C LYS A 23 -13.00 -4.81 11.32
N PRO A 24 -12.69 -3.95 12.31
CA PRO A 24 -12.30 -2.58 12.03
C PRO A 24 -11.24 -2.53 10.94
N GLN A 25 -11.54 -1.84 9.83
CA GLN A 25 -10.61 -1.50 8.76
C GLN A 25 -9.64 -0.41 9.26
N THR A 26 -9.00 -0.64 10.40
CA THR A 26 -7.96 0.25 10.88
C THR A 26 -6.69 -0.05 10.10
N MET A 27 -5.94 1.01 9.80
CA MET A 27 -4.55 0.85 9.41
C MET A 27 -3.86 0.15 10.58
N GLY A 28 -3.51 -1.13 10.40
CA GLY A 28 -2.80 -1.89 11.42
C GLY A 28 -1.49 -1.19 11.80
N GLY A 29 -0.86 -1.62 12.90
CA GLY A 29 0.45 -1.10 13.29
C GLY A 29 1.45 -1.15 12.12
N ASN A 30 2.35 -0.16 12.06
CA ASN A 30 3.36 -0.06 11.01
C ASN A 30 4.12 -1.40 10.90
N LYS A 31 3.84 -2.15 9.83
CA LYS A 31 4.61 -3.34 9.47
C LYS A 31 5.93 -2.80 8.93
N GLY A 32 6.90 -2.61 9.83
CA GLY A 32 8.15 -1.92 9.57
C GLY A 32 8.64 -2.12 8.14
N HIS A 33 8.77 -1.02 7.42
CA HIS A 33 9.20 -1.06 6.03
C HIS A 33 10.67 -1.52 5.98
N VAL A 34 10.95 -2.41 5.02
CA VAL A 34 12.33 -2.70 4.61
C VAL A 34 12.97 -1.43 4.05
N ALA A 35 14.29 -1.34 4.11
CA ALA A 35 14.95 -0.14 3.59
C ALA A 35 14.68 0.01 2.09
N ALA A 36 14.54 1.24 1.60
CA ALA A 36 14.12 1.49 0.23
C ALA A 36 15.05 0.87 -0.84
N PHE A 37 16.34 0.71 -0.51
CA PHE A 37 17.32 0.05 -1.38
C PHE A 37 17.18 -1.49 -1.41
N GLU A 38 16.33 -2.10 -0.59
CA GLU A 38 16.11 -3.57 -0.56
C GLU A 38 14.94 -4.01 -1.46
N GLY A 39 14.04 -3.10 -1.83
CA GLY A 39 12.65 -3.44 -2.17
C GLY A 39 12.36 -3.92 -3.59
N ALA A 40 13.23 -3.71 -4.57
CA ALA A 40 12.89 -4.00 -5.97
C ALA A 40 13.67 -5.21 -6.50
N LYS A 41 13.04 -6.39 -6.42
CA LYS A 41 13.49 -7.65 -7.05
C LYS A 41 12.64 -7.98 -8.29
N ASN A 42 12.32 -6.95 -9.08
CA ASN A 42 11.47 -7.06 -10.27
C ASN A 42 12.26 -6.57 -11.50
N PRO A 43 11.83 -6.86 -12.74
CA PRO A 43 12.57 -6.45 -13.94
C PRO A 43 12.48 -4.94 -14.23
N PHE A 44 11.77 -4.16 -13.42
CA PHE A 44 11.58 -2.72 -13.59
C PHE A 44 12.56 -1.88 -12.74
N VAL A 45 13.63 -2.51 -12.25
CA VAL A 45 14.74 -1.83 -11.58
C VAL A 45 15.52 -0.96 -12.56
N ALA A 46 16.12 0.11 -12.04
CA ALA A 46 16.95 0.98 -12.84
C ALA A 46 18.18 0.20 -13.37
N PRO A 47 18.56 0.39 -14.65
CA PRO A 47 19.76 -0.25 -15.20
C PRO A 47 21.00 0.04 -14.36
N GLY A 48 21.81 -0.98 -14.08
CA GLY A 48 23.05 -0.84 -13.31
C GLY A 48 22.88 -0.80 -11.79
N TRP A 49 21.66 -0.86 -11.27
CA TRP A 49 21.39 -0.96 -9.84
C TRP A 49 20.85 -2.35 -9.46
N ASN A 50 21.29 -2.88 -8.32
CA ASN A 50 20.86 -4.16 -7.77
C ASN A 50 20.25 -3.98 -6.36
N ALA A 51 19.24 -4.78 -6.03
CA ALA A 51 18.63 -4.78 -4.70
C ALA A 51 19.67 -5.07 -3.61
N GLY A 52 19.65 -4.27 -2.54
CA GLY A 52 20.62 -4.34 -1.43
C GLY A 52 21.82 -3.40 -1.60
N ASP A 53 22.10 -2.91 -2.82
CA ASP A 53 23.19 -1.94 -3.03
C ASP A 53 22.71 -0.52 -2.71
N LYS A 54 22.94 -0.11 -1.46
CA LYS A 54 22.62 1.23 -0.97
C LYS A 54 23.38 2.32 -1.72
N ASN A 55 24.68 2.14 -1.99
CA ASN A 55 25.50 3.19 -2.59
C ASN A 55 25.06 3.47 -4.03
N SER A 56 24.86 2.42 -4.83
CA SER A 56 24.35 2.56 -6.20
C SER A 56 22.94 3.16 -6.21
N TRP A 57 22.09 2.81 -5.23
CA TRP A 57 20.76 3.40 -5.07
C TRP A 57 20.81 4.91 -4.81
N GLU A 58 21.59 5.34 -3.81
CA GLU A 58 21.73 6.76 -3.45
C GLU A 58 22.35 7.58 -4.58
N GLN A 59 23.34 7.01 -5.27
CA GLN A 59 23.97 7.66 -6.41
C GLN A 59 22.99 7.81 -7.59
N GLY A 60 22.19 6.79 -7.88
CA GLY A 60 21.13 6.86 -8.89
C GLY A 60 20.10 7.95 -8.58
N LEU A 61 19.70 8.09 -7.32
CA LEU A 61 18.81 9.18 -6.89
C LEU A 61 19.45 10.55 -7.04
N LYS A 62 20.71 10.71 -6.63
CA LYS A 62 21.45 11.97 -6.79
C LYS A 62 21.53 12.38 -8.26
N THR A 63 21.90 11.46 -9.15
CA THR A 63 21.97 11.71 -10.59
C THR A 63 20.61 12.11 -11.15
N ARG A 64 19.52 11.43 -10.78
CA ARG A 64 18.17 11.81 -11.21
C ARG A 64 17.80 13.21 -10.77
N MET A 65 18.06 13.54 -9.50
CA MET A 65 17.78 14.88 -8.98
C MET A 65 18.56 15.94 -9.73
N GLN A 66 19.86 15.76 -9.97
CA GLN A 66 20.69 16.79 -10.59
C GLN A 66 20.45 16.93 -12.09
N ASN A 67 20.29 15.83 -12.82
CA ASN A 67 20.38 15.85 -14.28
C ASN A 67 19.02 15.79 -14.98
N THR A 68 17.94 15.44 -14.27
CA THR A 68 16.64 15.18 -14.89
C THR A 68 15.50 15.95 -14.24
N GLN A 69 15.35 15.83 -12.91
CA GLN A 69 14.20 16.34 -12.16
C GLN A 69 14.43 17.73 -11.53
N ASN A 70 15.53 18.41 -11.89
CA ASN A 70 15.84 19.75 -11.40
C ASN A 70 15.83 20.75 -12.56
N GLU A 71 14.69 21.37 -12.81
CA GLU A 71 14.52 22.39 -13.85
C GLU A 71 15.42 23.61 -13.66
N TYR A 72 15.80 23.97 -12.43
CA TYR A 72 16.73 25.09 -12.19
C TYR A 72 18.10 24.87 -12.82
N SER A 73 18.53 23.62 -13.00
CA SER A 73 19.80 23.30 -13.67
C SER A 73 19.77 23.52 -15.19
N LYS A 74 18.60 23.77 -15.79
CA LYS A 74 18.44 23.94 -17.25
C LYS A 74 18.51 25.40 -17.73
N ILE A 75 18.44 26.36 -16.80
CA ILE A 75 18.25 27.78 -17.10
C ILE A 75 19.52 28.63 -16.85
N ASN A 76 20.57 28.00 -16.31
CA ASN A 76 21.82 28.65 -15.93
C ASN A 76 22.92 28.37 -16.96
#